data_AF-A0A7S4NK35-F1
#
_entry.id   AF-A0A7S4NK35-F1
#
_cell.length_a   1.000
_cell.length_b   1.000
_cell.length_c   1.000
_cell.angle_alpha   90.00
_cell.angle_beta   90.00
_cell.angle_gamma   90.00
#
_symmetry.space_group_name_H-M   'P 1'
#
loop_
_entity.id
_entity.type
_entity.pdbx_description
1 polymer ?
#
loop_
_entity_poly.entity_id
_entity_poly.type
_entity_poly.pdbx_seq_one_letter_code
_entity_poly.pdbx_strand_id
1 'polypeptide(L)'
;MQCILLTFVQIIALSVLFSGPYWVLAYNEEKGYALVSGGQPEVRTKNGLCTVGEGVNDSGLWIFLRSMERDDALIEEARSIAKKFEIDLSILNDVDQTNCKHLGEGQEKEPTARID
;
A
#
# COMPACT_ATOMS: atom_id res chain seq x y z
N MET A 1 -8.53 -44.97 -23.17
CA MET A 1 -8.06 -44.08 -24.27
C MET A 1 -9.06 -42.95 -24.35
N GLN A 2 -8.80 -41.68 -24.03
CA GLN A 2 -7.57 -40.94 -23.78
C GLN A 2 -7.90 -39.79 -22.80
N CYS A 3 -7.03 -39.56 -21.82
CA CYS A 3 -7.03 -38.43 -20.90
C CYS A 3 -6.80 -37.10 -21.64
N ILE A 4 -7.77 -36.19 -21.71
CA ILE A 4 -7.52 -34.75 -21.96
C ILE A 4 -8.64 -33.90 -21.33
N LEU A 5 -8.81 -33.91 -20.00
CA LEU A 5 -9.82 -33.04 -19.36
C LEU A 5 -9.38 -32.32 -18.08
N LEU A 6 -8.10 -32.34 -17.68
CA LEU A 6 -7.70 -31.82 -16.36
C LEU A 6 -6.35 -31.08 -16.31
N THR A 7 -5.99 -30.25 -17.30
CA THR A 7 -4.77 -29.42 -17.18
C THR A 7 -4.89 -27.96 -17.60
N PHE A 8 -5.97 -27.52 -18.25
CA PHE A 8 -6.06 -26.13 -18.75
C PHE A 8 -6.82 -25.14 -17.84
N VAL A 9 -7.48 -25.59 -16.77
CA VAL A 9 -8.16 -24.68 -15.82
C VAL A 9 -7.25 -24.25 -14.67
N GLN A 10 -6.15 -24.96 -14.42
CA GLN A 10 -5.31 -24.74 -13.23
C GLN A 10 -4.26 -23.63 -13.38
N ILE A 11 -4.13 -23.01 -14.58
CA ILE A 11 -3.12 -21.98 -14.89
C ILE A 11 -3.76 -20.59 -15.06
N ILE A 12 -5.08 -20.45 -14.87
CA ILE A 12 -5.68 -19.12 -14.70
C ILE A 12 -5.46 -18.70 -13.24
N ALA A 13 -4.25 -18.17 -13.05
CA ALA A 13 -3.92 -17.04 -12.21
C ALA A 13 -4.13 -17.19 -10.68
N LEU A 14 -3.17 -17.82 -10.02
CA LEU A 14 -2.85 -17.49 -8.62
C LEU A 14 -2.65 -15.97 -8.42
N SER A 15 -2.22 -15.24 -9.46
CA SER A 15 -2.00 -13.79 -9.44
C SER A 15 -3.26 -12.94 -9.32
N VAL A 16 -4.44 -13.34 -9.82
CA VAL A 16 -5.66 -12.52 -9.67
C VAL A 16 -6.28 -12.62 -8.28
N LEU A 17 -6.01 -13.71 -7.54
CA LEU A 17 -6.49 -13.86 -6.16
C LEU A 17 -5.78 -12.91 -5.19
N PHE A 18 -4.58 -12.41 -5.53
CA PHE A 18 -3.80 -11.46 -4.73
C PHE A 18 -3.69 -10.08 -5.38
N SER A 19 -4.39 -9.85 -6.49
CA SER A 19 -4.42 -8.55 -7.17
C SER A 19 -5.72 -7.84 -6.82
N GLY A 20 -5.61 -6.59 -6.40
CA GLY A 20 -6.75 -5.69 -6.20
C GLY A 20 -6.57 -4.38 -6.97
N PRO A 21 -7.65 -3.62 -7.19
CA PRO A 21 -7.57 -2.26 -7.69
C PRO A 21 -6.91 -1.36 -6.63
N TYR A 22 -5.97 -0.53 -7.06
CA TYR A 22 -5.36 0.50 -6.22
C TYR A 22 -5.53 1.85 -6.89
N TRP A 23 -5.95 2.84 -6.10
CA TRP A 23 -6.28 4.18 -6.55
C TRP A 23 -5.35 5.17 -5.87
N VAL A 24 -4.60 5.93 -6.65
CA VAL A 24 -3.79 7.05 -6.16
C VAL A 24 -4.69 8.28 -6.07
N LEU A 25 -5.11 8.62 -4.86
CA LEU A 25 -6.03 9.74 -4.60
C LEU A 25 -5.30 11.09 -4.60
N ALA A 26 -4.04 11.08 -4.16
CA ALA A 26 -3.15 12.24 -4.23
C ALA A 26 -1.70 11.78 -4.29
N TYR A 27 -0.88 12.57 -4.97
CA TYR A 27 0.55 12.33 -5.11
C TYR A 27 1.27 13.66 -5.28
N ASN A 28 2.39 13.82 -4.58
CA ASN A 28 3.29 14.94 -4.75
C ASN A 28 4.73 14.44 -4.66
N GLU A 29 5.45 14.46 -5.77
CA GLU A 29 6.83 13.96 -5.81
C GLU A 29 7.81 14.88 -5.10
N GLU A 30 7.64 16.19 -5.21
CA GLU A 30 8.53 17.18 -4.60
C GLU A 30 8.45 17.13 -3.07
N LYS A 31 7.23 17.00 -2.53
CA LYS A 31 7.00 16.80 -1.09
C LYS A 31 7.22 15.36 -0.65
N GLY A 32 7.23 14.41 -1.59
CA GLY A 32 7.48 13.00 -1.33
C GLY A 32 6.35 12.29 -0.58
N TYR A 33 5.08 12.47 -0.97
CA TYR A 33 3.98 11.68 -0.41
C TYR A 33 3.00 11.13 -1.45
N ALA A 34 2.28 10.06 -1.07
CA ALA A 34 1.14 9.54 -1.79
C ALA A 34 0.02 9.12 -0.83
N LEU A 35 -1.22 9.38 -1.22
CA LEU A 35 -2.44 8.84 -0.59
C LEU A 35 -3.03 7.78 -1.53
N VAL A 36 -3.10 6.54 -1.05
CA VAL A 36 -3.51 5.38 -1.85
C VAL A 36 -4.66 4.64 -1.18
N SER A 37 -5.67 4.28 -1.97
CA SER A 37 -6.83 3.51 -1.55
C SER A 37 -6.83 2.16 -2.25
N GLY A 38 -7.06 1.08 -1.50
CA GLY A 38 -7.26 -0.25 -2.06
C GLY A 38 -8.68 -0.37 -2.60
N GLY A 39 -8.94 0.19 -3.76
CA GLY A 39 -10.26 0.25 -4.38
C GLY A 39 -10.99 1.56 -4.12
N GLN A 40 -12.23 1.65 -4.61
CA GLN A 40 -13.05 2.84 -4.47
C GLN A 40 -13.73 2.85 -3.09
N PRO A 41 -13.61 3.94 -2.30
CA PRO A 41 -14.20 4.01 -0.96
C PRO A 41 -15.71 4.26 -1.04
N GLU A 42 -16.50 3.19 -1.16
CA GLU A 42 -17.97 3.27 -1.29
C GLU A 42 -18.72 2.72 -0.06
N VAL A 43 -18.02 2.03 0.85
CA VAL A 43 -18.62 1.39 2.03
C VAL A 43 -18.84 2.44 3.11
N ARG A 44 -20.06 2.59 3.61
CA ARG A 44 -20.37 3.57 4.66
C ARG A 44 -19.93 3.07 6.04
N THR A 45 -19.27 3.92 6.81
CA THR A 45 -18.95 3.66 8.22
C THR A 45 -20.05 4.14 9.15
N LYS A 46 -19.93 3.82 10.44
CA LYS A 46 -20.84 4.31 11.49
C LYS A 46 -20.83 5.84 11.63
N ASN A 47 -19.77 6.50 11.15
CA ASN A 47 -19.63 7.96 11.17
C ASN A 47 -20.29 8.64 9.97
N GLY A 48 -20.89 7.86 9.05
CA GLY A 48 -21.50 8.37 7.83
C GLY A 48 -20.52 8.67 6.69
N LEU A 49 -19.22 8.48 6.92
CA LEU A 49 -18.15 8.64 5.94
C LEU A 49 -17.93 7.33 5.14
N CYS A 50 -17.08 7.37 4.13
CA CYS A 50 -16.78 6.23 3.26
C CYS A 50 -15.46 5.54 3.63
N THR A 51 -15.41 4.22 3.47
CA THR A 51 -14.22 3.38 3.55
C THR A 51 -14.21 2.41 2.37
N VAL A 52 -13.05 1.78 2.15
CA VAL A 52 -12.91 0.61 1.28
C VAL A 52 -13.41 -0.66 1.99
N GLY A 53 -13.46 -1.77 1.26
CA GLY A 53 -13.88 -3.06 1.79
C GLY A 53 -12.94 -3.64 2.86
N GLU A 54 -13.30 -4.83 3.32
CA GLU A 54 -12.54 -5.60 4.30
C GLU A 54 -11.94 -6.85 3.63
N GLY A 55 -10.74 -7.27 4.05
CA GLY A 55 -10.09 -8.47 3.52
C GLY A 55 -8.63 -8.24 3.13
N VAL A 56 -8.20 -8.92 2.05
CA VAL A 56 -6.82 -8.84 1.52
C VAL A 56 -6.72 -7.89 0.32
N ASN A 57 -7.71 -7.91 -0.57
CA ASN A 57 -7.84 -7.00 -1.71
C ASN A 57 -8.99 -6.03 -1.46
N ASP A 58 -9.10 -4.97 -2.28
CA ASP A 58 -10.21 -3.99 -2.21
C ASP A 58 -10.38 -3.38 -0.80
N SER A 59 -9.27 -3.29 -0.05
CA SER A 59 -9.25 -2.88 1.35
C SER A 59 -8.03 -2.02 1.64
N GLY A 60 -8.06 -1.31 2.77
CA GLY A 60 -6.99 -0.42 3.21
C GLY A 60 -6.96 0.98 2.59
N LEU A 61 -6.51 1.92 3.42
CA LEU A 61 -6.15 3.27 3.06
C LEU A 61 -4.73 3.51 3.59
N TRP A 62 -3.86 4.05 2.75
CA TRP A 62 -2.44 4.22 3.09
C TRP A 62 -1.96 5.63 2.74
N ILE A 63 -1.16 6.17 3.65
CA ILE A 63 -0.36 7.38 3.42
C ILE A 63 1.08 6.92 3.36
N PHE A 64 1.71 7.08 2.20
CA PHE A 64 3.12 6.79 1.99
C PHE A 64 3.91 8.08 1.99
N LEU A 65 5.04 8.07 2.70
CA LEU A 65 6.08 9.09 2.60
C LEU A 65 7.31 8.48 1.93
N ARG A 66 8.09 9.30 1.23
CA ARG A 66 9.41 8.91 0.71
C ARG A 66 10.41 8.70 1.84
N SER A 67 10.28 9.46 2.93
CA SER A 67 11.05 9.28 4.16
C SER A 67 10.50 8.11 4.98
N MET A 68 11.39 7.35 5.61
CA MET A 68 11.01 6.36 6.63
C MET A 68 10.62 7.05 7.95
N GLU A 69 11.25 8.18 8.26
CA GLU A 69 10.90 8.98 9.43
C GLU A 69 9.55 9.65 9.19
N ARG A 70 8.72 9.63 10.23
CA ARG A 70 7.39 10.21 10.22
C ARG A 70 7.47 11.73 10.09
N ASP A 71 6.70 12.29 9.15
CA ASP A 71 6.48 13.74 9.02
C ASP A 71 4.99 14.04 9.26
N ASP A 72 4.67 14.57 10.43
CA ASP A 72 3.29 14.89 10.82
C ASP A 72 2.64 15.95 9.92
N ALA A 73 3.42 16.89 9.37
CA ALA A 73 2.87 17.93 8.51
C ALA A 73 2.39 17.34 7.17
N LEU A 74 3.18 16.45 6.58
CA LEU A 74 2.80 15.75 5.34
C LEU A 74 1.65 14.76 5.59
N ILE A 75 1.63 14.09 6.73
CA ILE A 75 0.53 13.19 7.12
C ILE A 75 -0.77 13.96 7.26
N GLU A 76 -0.76 15.10 7.95
CA GLU A 76 -1.96 15.93 8.09
C GLU A 76 -2.40 16.55 6.76
N GLU A 77 -1.47 16.90 5.86
CA GLU A 77 -1.80 17.31 4.49
C GLU A 77 -2.56 16.20 3.76
N ALA A 78 -2.05 14.97 3.76
CA ALA A 78 -2.69 13.82 3.13
C ALA A 78 -4.06 13.49 3.77
N ARG A 79 -4.16 13.54 5.10
CA ARG A 79 -5.44 13.38 5.84
C ARG A 79 -6.45 14.45 5.47
N SER A 80 -6.02 15.70 5.29
CA SER A 80 -6.90 16.79 4.87
C SER A 80 -7.49 16.55 3.47
N ILE A 81 -6.70 15.95 2.56
CA ILE A 81 -7.16 15.57 1.22
C ILE A 81 -8.17 14.43 1.30
N ALA A 82 -7.88 13.38 2.08
CA ALA A 82 -8.80 12.27 2.29
C ALA A 82 -10.16 12.72 2.87
N LYS A 83 -10.16 13.68 3.81
CA LYS A 83 -11.41 14.29 4.35
C LYS A 83 -12.23 14.99 3.27
N LYS A 84 -11.60 15.63 2.29
CA LYS A 84 -12.30 16.28 1.15
C LYS A 84 -13.00 15.26 0.25
N PHE A 85 -12.52 14.02 0.24
CA PHE A 85 -13.17 12.89 -0.42
C PHE A 85 -14.20 12.17 0.48
N GLU A 86 -14.53 12.73 1.65
CA GLU A 86 -15.44 12.14 2.64
C GLU A 86 -15.01 10.74 3.11
N ILE A 87 -13.69 10.45 3.10
CA ILE A 87 -13.14 9.18 3.55
C ILE A 87 -13.01 9.17 5.07
N ASP A 88 -13.44 8.08 5.71
CA ASP A 88 -13.31 7.88 7.14
C ASP A 88 -11.86 7.61 7.52
N LEU A 89 -11.27 8.51 8.30
CA LEU A 89 -9.90 8.36 8.77
C LEU A 89 -9.80 7.54 10.06
N SER A 90 -10.90 7.17 10.69
CA SER A 90 -10.86 6.31 11.88
C SER A 90 -10.31 4.91 11.59
N ILE A 91 -10.20 4.53 10.31
CA ILE A 91 -9.61 3.27 9.85
C ILE A 91 -8.07 3.33 9.80
N LEU A 92 -7.48 4.53 9.85
CA LEU A 92 -6.03 4.69 9.82
C LEU A 92 -5.43 4.35 11.17
N ASN A 93 -4.36 3.57 11.15
CA ASN A 93 -3.48 3.38 12.29
C ASN A 93 -2.30 4.34 12.17
N ASP A 94 -1.96 5.02 13.27
CA ASP A 94 -0.70 5.75 13.34
C ASP A 94 0.46 4.76 13.49
N VAL A 95 1.44 4.89 12.60
CA VAL A 95 2.62 4.02 12.56
C VAL A 95 3.87 4.89 12.69
N ASP A 96 4.77 4.46 13.56
CA ASP A 96 6.11 5.03 13.73
C ASP A 96 7.15 3.98 13.31
N GLN A 97 8.02 4.37 12.38
CA GLN A 97 9.05 3.52 11.78
C GLN A 97 10.48 3.94 12.21
N THR A 98 10.63 4.85 13.17
CA THR A 98 11.94 5.37 13.63
C THR A 98 12.91 4.27 14.07
N ASN A 99 12.41 3.12 14.54
CA ASN A 99 13.22 1.99 15.01
C ASN A 99 13.29 0.82 14.02
N CYS A 100 12.78 1.00 12.80
CA CYS A 100 12.81 -0.04 11.78
C CYS A 100 14.11 0.02 10.99
N LYS A 101 14.80 -1.12 10.89
CA LYS A 101 16.04 -1.22 10.11
C LYS A 101 15.70 -1.36 8.64
N HIS A 102 16.37 -0.59 7.79
CA HIS A 102 16.29 -0.84 6.36
C HIS A 102 16.94 -2.20 6.08
N LEU A 103 16.21 -3.13 5.45
CA LEU A 103 16.70 -4.48 5.15
C LEU A 103 17.87 -4.50 4.13
N GLY A 104 18.41 -3.34 3.74
CA GLY A 104 19.59 -3.17 2.89
C GLY A 104 20.84 -2.63 3.59
N GLU A 105 20.79 -2.25 4.88
CA GLU A 105 21.95 -1.67 5.60
C GLU A 105 22.89 -2.72 6.23
N GLY A 106 22.70 -4.01 5.89
CA GLY A 106 23.52 -5.14 6.34
C GLY A 106 24.44 -5.74 5.25
N GLN A 107 24.58 -5.10 4.08
CA GLN A 107 25.58 -5.51 3.10
C GLN A 107 26.77 -4.55 3.14
N GLU A 108 27.65 -4.78 4.11
CA GLU A 108 29.04 -4.34 3.99
C GLU A 108 29.55 -4.86 2.64
N LYS A 109 29.96 -3.94 1.76
CA LYS A 109 30.54 -4.28 0.47
C LYS A 109 31.74 -5.17 0.76
N GLU A 110 31.63 -6.47 0.47
CA GLU A 110 32.75 -7.38 0.50
C GLU A 110 33.90 -6.75 -0.30
N PRO A 111 35.09 -6.54 0.30
CA PRO A 111 36.17 -5.87 -0.40
C PRO A 111 36.51 -6.71 -1.63
N THR A 112 36.34 -6.12 -2.80
CA THR A 112 36.66 -6.75 -4.08
C THR A 112 38.12 -7.20 -3.99
N ALA A 113 38.34 -8.51 -3.88
CA ALA A 113 39.67 -9.08 -3.92
C ALA A 113 40.29 -8.68 -5.26
N ARG A 114 41.24 -7.75 -5.20
CA ARG A 114 42.15 -7.45 -6.29
C ARG A 114 42.97 -8.71 -6.50
N ILE A 115 42.79 -9.36 -7.64
CA ILE A 115 43.74 -10.33 -8.16
C ILE A 115 44.78 -9.51 -8.91
N ASP A 116 45.93 -9.29 -8.26
CA ASP A 116 47.18 -8.95 -8.92
C ASP A 116 47.81 -10.20 -9.56
#